data_AF-A0A3N5FMD2-F1
#
_entry.id   AF-A0A3N5FMD2-F1
#
_cell.length_a   1.000
_cell.length_b   1.000
_cell.length_c   1.000
_cell.angle_alpha   90.00
_cell.angle_beta   90.00
_cell.angle_gamma   90.00
#
_symmetry.space_group_name_H-M   'P 1'
#
loop_
_entity.id
_entity.type
_entity.pdbx_description
1 polymer ?
#
loop_
_entity_poly.entity_id
_entity_poly.type
_entity_poly.pdbx_seq_one_letter_code
_entity_poly.pdbx_strand_id
1 'polypeptide(L)'
;MRLSRKYIRFNGKAGEKLSEQLDILPVYPFKIVNASAQPGKNIRLKYSVESRNSQPLYRLSIENTAKIATSYLEKIVIRTDSNIRREFIIPVHGNIQ
;
A
#
# COMPACT_ATOMS: atom_id res chain seq x y z
N MET A 1 -1.45 13.55 -7.39
CA MET A 1 -0.65 12.63 -6.57
C MET A 1 0.21 11.79 -7.49
N ARG A 2 1.43 11.46 -7.09
CA ARG A 2 2.31 10.53 -7.77
C ARG A 2 2.58 9.35 -6.84
N LEU A 3 2.40 8.14 -7.38
CA LEU A 3 2.78 6.89 -6.70
C LEU A 3 4.08 6.39 -7.31
N SER A 4 4.98 5.81 -6.51
CA SER A 4 6.20 5.18 -7.05
C SER A 4 5.87 3.95 -7.90
N ARG A 5 4.74 3.27 -7.61
CA ARG A 5 4.23 2.10 -8.34
C ARG A 5 2.70 2.18 -8.46
N LYS A 6 2.13 1.60 -9.52
CA LYS A 6 0.67 1.57 -9.73
C LYS A 6 -0.04 0.46 -8.95
N TYR A 7 0.68 -0.60 -8.61
CA TYR A 7 0.20 -1.76 -7.86
C TYR A 7 1.38 -2.41 -7.11
N ILE A 8 1.04 -3.27 -6.15
CA ILE A 8 1.98 -4.13 -5.44
C ILE A 8 1.85 -5.55 -5.97
N ARG A 9 2.98 -6.25 -6.11
CA ARG A 9 3.01 -7.65 -6.51
C ARG A 9 3.90 -8.43 -5.56
N PHE A 10 3.35 -9.49 -4.96
CA PHE A 10 4.10 -10.49 -4.24
C PHE A 10 4.20 -11.75 -5.09
N ASN A 11 5.43 -12.21 -5.34
CA ASN A 11 5.72 -13.51 -5.93
C ASN A 11 6.74 -14.19 -5.02
N GLY A 12 6.46 -15.42 -4.59
CA GLY A 12 7.38 -16.16 -3.74
C GLY A 12 6.76 -17.43 -3.18
N LYS A 13 7.42 -18.02 -2.19
CA LYS A 13 6.99 -19.28 -1.59
C LYS A 13 6.08 -19.08 -0.38
N ALA A 14 5.24 -20.07 -0.12
CA ALA A 14 4.42 -20.15 1.08
C ALA A 14 5.28 -20.01 2.35
N GLY A 15 4.93 -19.07 3.22
CA GLY A 15 5.67 -18.82 4.47
C GLY A 15 6.93 -17.95 4.33
N GLU A 16 7.29 -17.56 3.11
CA GLU A 16 8.37 -16.60 2.85
C GLU A 16 7.98 -15.20 3.34
N LYS A 17 8.91 -14.51 4.01
CA LYS A 17 8.72 -13.12 4.42
C LYS A 17 8.91 -12.20 3.22
N LEU A 18 7.81 -11.87 2.55
CA LEU A 18 7.81 -10.90 1.45
C LEU A 18 7.31 -9.54 1.94
N SER A 19 8.03 -8.47 1.58
CA SER A 19 7.67 -7.09 1.90
C SER A 19 7.96 -6.18 0.72
N GLU A 20 7.07 -5.22 0.48
CA GLU A 20 7.16 -4.25 -0.59
C GLU A 20 6.91 -2.84 -0.05
N GLN A 21 7.55 -1.86 -0.69
CA GLN A 21 7.40 -0.45 -0.33
C GLN A 21 6.82 0.37 -1.47
N LEU A 22 5.95 1.31 -1.10
CA LEU A 22 5.36 2.27 -2.03
C LEU A 22 5.36 3.67 -1.43
N ASP A 23 5.86 4.61 -2.23
CA ASP A 23 5.92 6.01 -1.87
C ASP A 23 4.73 6.74 -2.52
N ILE A 24 4.04 7.54 -1.71
CA ILE A 24 2.95 8.40 -2.11
C ILE A 24 3.40 9.84 -1.95
N LEU A 25 3.52 10.53 -3.07
CA LEU A 25 3.84 11.96 -3.14
C LEU A 25 2.59 12.75 -3.52
N PRO A 26 2.05 13.58 -2.61
CA PRO A 26 0.96 14.49 -2.94
C PRO A 26 1.40 15.50 -4.00
N VAL A 27 0.59 15.68 -5.04
CA VAL A 27 0.77 16.80 -6.01
C VAL A 27 0.07 18.06 -5.49
N TYR A 28 -0.99 17.86 -4.70
CA TYR A 28 -1.65 18.87 -3.88
C TYR A 28 -1.55 18.41 -2.43
N PRO A 29 -1.29 19.30 -1.46
CA PRO A 29 -1.18 18.93 -0.06
C PRO A 29 -2.41 18.17 0.44
N PHE A 30 -2.20 17.04 1.09
CA PHE A 30 -3.21 16.28 1.83
C PHE A 30 -2.54 15.46 2.92
N LYS A 31 -3.31 15.07 3.93
CA LYS A 31 -2.96 14.06 4.93
C LYS A 31 -3.72 12.78 4.69
N ILE A 32 -3.05 11.65 4.90
CA ILE A 32 -3.72 10.35 4.98
C ILE A 32 -4.48 10.30 6.30
N VAL A 33 -5.81 10.18 6.24
CA VAL A 33 -6.67 10.03 7.42
C VAL A 33 -6.91 8.55 7.75
N ASN A 34 -6.86 7.68 6.75
CA ASN A 34 -6.98 6.24 6.94
C ASN A 34 -6.27 5.49 5.82
N ALA A 35 -5.64 4.37 6.16
CA ALA A 35 -5.12 3.40 5.23
C ALA A 35 -5.54 2.01 5.71
N SER A 36 -6.17 1.23 4.85
CA SER A 36 -6.67 -0.11 5.21
C SER A 36 -6.56 -1.08 4.03
N ALA A 37 -6.28 -2.34 4.34
CA ALA A 37 -6.34 -3.43 3.37
C ALA A 37 -7.76 -4.00 3.29
N GLN A 38 -8.19 -4.38 2.08
CA GLN A 38 -9.49 -4.99 1.81
C GLN A 38 -9.33 -6.15 0.82
N PRO A 39 -9.76 -7.38 1.19
CA PRO A 39 -10.29 -7.77 2.49
C PRO A 39 -9.25 -7.74 3.63
N GLY A 40 -7.95 -7.64 3.34
CA GLY A 40 -6.91 -7.61 4.37
C GLY A 40 -6.61 -8.97 4.98
N LYS A 41 -6.80 -10.06 4.22
CA LYS A 41 -6.60 -11.44 4.70
C LYS A 41 -5.14 -11.88 4.56
N ASN A 42 -4.49 -11.43 3.49
CA ASN A 42 -3.16 -11.91 3.09
C ASN A 42 -2.08 -10.84 3.17
N ILE A 43 -2.43 -9.60 3.55
CA ILE A 43 -1.47 -8.51 3.66
C ILE A 43 -1.63 -7.75 4.97
N ARG A 44 -0.50 -7.25 5.48
CA ARG A 44 -0.45 -6.29 6.58
C ARG A 44 0.15 -5.00 6.06
N LEU A 45 -0.42 -3.86 6.46
CA LEU A 45 0.10 -2.56 6.10
C LEU A 45 0.63 -1.81 7.33
N LYS A 46 1.67 -1.03 7.10
CA LYS A 46 2.11 0.07 7.97
C LYS A 46 2.44 1.26 7.07
N TYR A 47 2.36 2.46 7.60
CA TYR A 47 2.87 3.63 6.88
C TYR A 47 3.60 4.57 7.83
N SER A 48 4.55 5.32 7.28
CA SER A 48 5.23 6.42 7.93
C SER A 48 5.06 7.70 7.10
N VAL A 49 5.24 8.84 7.76
CA VAL A 49 5.26 10.16 7.13
C VAL A 49 6.66 10.71 7.26
N GLU A 50 7.27 11.04 6.14
CA GLU A 50 8.56 11.73 6.04
C GLU A 50 8.33 13.12 5.45
N SER A 51 9.23 14.07 5.72
CA SER A 51 9.23 15.37 5.05
C SER A 51 10.37 15.40 4.04
N ARG A 52 10.06 15.67 2.77
CA ARG A 52 11.04 15.82 1.71
C ARG A 52 10.82 17.17 1.02
N ASN A 53 11.80 18.06 1.10
CA ASN A 53 11.72 19.40 0.50
C ASN A 53 10.44 20.16 0.92
N SER A 54 10.09 20.10 2.21
CA SER A 54 8.89 20.71 2.78
C SER A 54 7.56 20.15 2.26
N GLN A 55 7.57 19.01 1.57
CA GLN A 55 6.38 18.27 1.17
C GLN A 55 6.30 16.93 1.91
N PRO A 56 5.10 16.51 2.36
CA PRO A 56 4.94 15.20 2.99
C PRO A 56 5.17 14.08 1.95
N LEU A 57 5.96 13.10 2.33
CA LEU A 57 6.16 11.83 1.64
C LEU A 57 5.58 10.72 2.52
N TYR A 58 4.59 9.98 2.02
CA TYR A 58 4.07 8.83 2.75
C TYR A 58 4.70 7.56 2.21
N ARG A 59 5.37 6.81 3.08
CA ARG A 59 5.92 5.49 2.73
C ARG A 59 5.03 4.41 3.31
N LEU A 60 4.47 3.58 2.43
CA LEU A 60 3.70 2.41 2.79
C LEU A 60 4.61 1.19 2.76
N SER A 61 4.60 0.42 3.83
CA SER A 61 5.19 -0.91 3.93
C SER A 61 4.07 -1.92 3.89
N ILE A 62 4.10 -2.81 2.90
CA ILE A 62 3.12 -3.87 2.70
C ILE A 62 3.85 -5.19 2.90
N GLU A 63 3.35 -6.04 3.78
CA GLU A 63 3.91 -7.36 4.06
C GLU A 63 2.92 -8.45 3.65
N ASN A 64 3.38 -9.49 2.96
CA ASN A 64 2.62 -10.70 2.72
C ASN A 64 2.51 -11.53 4.01
N THR A 65 1.32 -12.01 4.32
CA THR A 65 1.06 -12.88 5.49
C THR A 65 0.58 -14.28 5.11
N ALA A 66 0.50 -14.60 3.82
CA ALA A 66 0.11 -15.92 3.35
C ALA A 66 1.15 -16.99 3.72
N LYS A 67 0.70 -18.04 4.42
CA LYS A 67 1.52 -19.17 4.87
C LYS A 67 1.38 -20.44 4.02
N ILE A 68 0.43 -20.44 3.09
CA ILE A 68 0.14 -21.54 2.19
C ILE A 68 0.17 -21.05 0.75
N ALA A 69 0.31 -21.96 -0.21
CA ALA A 69 0.20 -21.65 -1.62
C ALA A 69 -1.19 -21.05 -1.91
N THR A 70 -1.21 -19.86 -2.51
CA THR A 70 -2.44 -19.15 -2.83
C THR A 70 -2.17 -18.02 -3.82
N SER A 71 -3.14 -17.79 -4.70
CA SER A 71 -3.24 -16.56 -5.47
C SER A 71 -4.29 -15.66 -4.85
N TYR A 72 -3.99 -14.38 -4.64
CA TYR A 72 -4.95 -13.43 -4.10
C TYR A 72 -4.91 -12.09 -4.82
N LEU A 73 -6.07 -11.44 -4.83
CA LEU A 73 -6.25 -10.07 -5.23
C LEU A 73 -6.83 -9.30 -4.04
N GLU A 74 -6.05 -8.36 -3.53
CA GLU A 74 -6.50 -7.45 -2.48
C GLU A 74 -6.30 -6.00 -2.92
N LYS A 75 -6.84 -5.07 -2.16
CA LYS A 75 -6.70 -3.65 -2.41
C LYS A 75 -6.37 -2.91 -1.12
N ILE A 76 -5.53 -1.89 -1.23
CA ILE A 76 -5.31 -0.93 -0.16
C ILE A 76 -6.15 0.30 -0.49
N VAL A 77 -7.03 0.68 0.43
CA VAL A 77 -7.85 1.89 0.34
C VAL A 77 -7.21 2.97 1.18
N ILE A 78 -6.84 4.08 0.54
CA ILE A 78 -6.28 5.26 1.20
C ILE A 78 -7.32 6.35 1.17
N ARG A 79 -7.64 6.89 2.34
CA ARG A 79 -8.48 8.07 2.51
C ARG A 79 -7.65 9.26 2.93
N THR A 80 -7.99 10.42 2.39
CA THR A 80 -7.30 11.67 2.67
C THR A 80 -8.27 12.76 3.11
N ASP A 81 -7.74 13.82 3.70
CA ASP A 81 -8.47 15.05 4.02
C ASP A 81 -8.66 15.98 2.80
N SER A 82 -8.17 15.60 1.61
CA SER A 82 -8.28 16.42 0.42
C SER A 82 -9.71 16.49 -0.11
N ASN A 83 -10.19 17.70 -0.38
CA ASN A 83 -11.45 17.89 -1.12
C ASN A 83 -11.35 17.47 -2.60
N ILE A 84 -10.13 17.40 -3.16
CA ILE A 84 -9.91 17.02 -4.56
C ILE A 84 -9.87 15.50 -4.70
N ARG A 85 -9.20 14.80 -3.79
CA ARG A 85 -9.05 13.34 -3.84
C ARG A 85 -9.18 12.71 -2.47
N ARG A 86 -10.43 12.55 -2.02
CA ARG A 86 -10.78 11.96 -0.71
C ARG A 86 -10.39 10.49 -0.58
N GLU A 87 -10.39 9.74 -1.67
CA GLU A 87 -10.09 8.30 -1.63
C GLU A 87 -9.33 7.87 -2.90
N PHE A 88 -8.45 6.88 -2.74
CA PHE A 88 -7.88 6.14 -3.87
C PHE A 88 -7.45 4.73 -3.47
N ILE A 89 -7.27 3.89 -4.49
CA ILE A 89 -7.05 2.46 -4.35
C ILE A 89 -5.69 2.08 -4.94
N ILE A 90 -4.96 1.20 -4.23
CA ILE A 90 -3.73 0.56 -4.71
C ILE A 90 -4.01 -0.96 -4.77
N PRO A 91 -4.00 -1.57 -5.97
CA PRO A 91 -4.15 -3.02 -6.11
C PRO A 91 -2.94 -3.77 -5.56
N VAL A 92 -3.18 -4.94 -4.95
CA VAL A 92 -2.16 -5.85 -4.46
C VAL A 92 -2.42 -7.25 -5.00
N HIS A 93 -1.47 -7.78 -5.75
CA HIS A 93 -1.56 -9.10 -6.37
C HIS A 93 -0.58 -10.03 -5.68
N GLY A 94 -1.04 -11.16 -5.18
CA GLY A 94 -0.21 -12.21 -4.62
C GLY A 94 -0.25 -13.46 -5.49
N ASN A 95 0.91 -14.00 -5.81
CA ASN A 95 1.07 -15.34 -6.36
C ASN A 95 2.10 -16.08 -5.49
N ILE A 96 1.58 -16.83 -4.51
CA ILE A 96 2.35 -17.54 -3.51
C ILE A 96 2.28 -19.03 -3.82
N GLN A 97 3.43 -19.69 -3.96
CA GLN A 97 3.55 -21.09 -4.38
C GLN A 97 4.04 -22.00 -3.25
#